data_AF-A0A3B9CR75-F1
#
_entry.id   AF-A0A3B9CR75-F1
#
_cell.length_a   1.000
_cell.length_b   1.000
_cell.length_c   1.000
_cell.angle_alpha   90.00
_cell.angle_beta   90.00
_cell.angle_gamma   90.00
#
_symmetry.space_group_name_H-M   'P 1'
#
loop_
_entity.id
_entity.type
_entity.pdbx_description
1 polymer ?
#
loop_
_entity_poly.entity_id
_entity_poly.type
_entity_poly.pdbx_seq_one_letter_code
_entity_poly.pdbx_strand_id
1 'polypeptide(L)'
;MFDEYDRFAFMDRGFSFRPGKGKLEDERHVLSWDHPHFRKDSMARNYFWNDGTVRVGGREYCGLTASPCFQSGEMTCLSCHSLHNSDPNDQLAPRMDGNEACLQCHEDLRSRISEHTHHSADSTGSLCYNCHMPHTSYALFKAIRSHRIVSPSVRLGADRPNACNQCHGDRKISWTADYLEKWYGQKPERPDGETDDASVARTVLNLLKGNAAQRAVAAWTVGWRPMRDTSGPAWQAPFLAPLLNDPYPTVRFVASRSLRTLPGFEDFDYDFMGADVHRADAVDRVIKTWSGRFRSPQPDMPELLIRDGRLDLARWNAIRSKRDDSPVYLPE
;
A
#
# COMPACT_ATOMS: atom_id res chain seq x y z
N MET A 1 20.49 24.31 -2.41
CA MET A 1 20.96 24.99 -1.19
C MET A 1 19.81 24.96 -0.20
N PHE A 2 19.83 24.02 0.74
CA PHE A 2 19.38 24.38 2.08
C PHE A 2 20.24 25.58 2.44
N ASP A 3 19.62 26.68 2.83
CA ASP A 3 20.36 27.80 3.42
C ASP A 3 21.38 27.21 4.38
N GLU A 4 22.64 27.66 4.33
CA GLU A 4 23.70 27.17 5.21
C GLU A 4 23.15 27.21 6.64
N TYR A 5 22.69 26.06 7.12
CA TYR A 5 22.32 25.88 8.50
C TYR A 5 23.61 26.18 9.25
N ASP A 6 23.67 27.34 9.89
CA ASP A 6 24.75 27.65 10.81
C ASP A 6 24.66 26.60 11.93
N ARG A 7 25.41 25.53 11.75
CA ARG A 7 25.45 24.37 12.62
C ARG A 7 25.84 24.80 14.04
N PHE A 8 26.62 25.88 14.18
CA PHE A 8 26.97 26.44 15.48
C PHE A 8 25.77 27.14 16.11
N ALA A 9 25.02 27.95 15.36
CA ALA A 9 23.78 28.55 15.86
C ALA A 9 22.73 27.50 16.26
N PHE A 10 22.61 26.39 15.51
CA PHE A 10 21.73 25.27 15.88
C PHE A 10 22.22 24.55 17.14
N MET A 11 23.51 24.27 17.27
CA MET A 11 24.04 23.62 18.48
C MET A 11 23.91 24.52 19.73
N ASP A 12 24.02 25.84 19.57
CA ASP A 12 23.92 26.81 20.66
C ASP A 12 22.47 27.08 21.11
N ARG A 13 21.56 27.32 20.16
CA ARG A 13 20.17 27.79 20.47
C ARG A 13 19.09 26.75 20.17
N GLY A 14 19.47 25.63 19.57
CA GLY A 14 18.56 24.61 19.07
C GLY A 14 17.70 25.12 17.92
N PHE A 15 16.65 24.36 17.63
CA PHE A 15 15.59 24.75 16.72
C PHE A 15 14.91 26.05 17.16
N SER A 16 14.51 26.92 16.23
CA SER A 16 13.76 28.16 16.54
C SER A 16 12.33 27.91 17.03
N PHE A 17 11.65 26.88 16.50
CA PHE A 17 10.31 26.51 16.91
C PHE A 17 10.19 26.22 18.41
N ARG A 18 9.16 26.79 19.03
CA ARG A 18 8.77 26.55 20.43
C ARG A 18 7.28 26.22 20.46
N PRO A 19 6.87 25.02 20.93
CA PRO A 19 5.46 24.68 21.07
C PRO A 19 4.70 25.76 21.84
N GLY A 20 3.55 26.18 21.31
CA GLY A 20 2.69 27.20 21.91
C GLY A 20 3.10 28.67 21.67
N LYS A 21 4.21 28.95 20.96
CA LYS A 21 4.67 30.32 20.66
C LYS A 21 4.59 30.73 19.17
N GLY A 22 4.07 29.86 18.31
CA GLY A 22 3.97 30.09 16.87
C GLY A 22 3.52 28.82 16.14
N LYS A 23 3.33 28.91 14.82
CA LYS A 23 3.02 27.75 13.99
C LYS A 23 4.31 27.05 13.56
N LEU A 24 4.28 25.73 13.42
CA LEU A 24 5.47 24.98 12.99
C LEU A 24 5.93 25.41 11.60
N GLU A 25 4.96 25.79 10.76
CA GLU A 25 5.09 26.19 9.36
C GLU A 25 5.79 27.53 9.20
N ASP A 26 5.74 28.39 10.23
CA ASP A 26 6.44 29.68 10.25
C ASP A 26 7.96 29.48 10.36
N GLU A 27 8.37 28.37 10.97
CA GLU A 27 9.75 28.07 11.31
C GLU A 27 10.32 26.92 10.46
N ARG A 28 9.46 26.08 9.87
CA ARG A 28 9.85 24.86 9.15
C ARG A 28 9.10 24.73 7.83
N HIS A 29 9.80 24.25 6.82
CA HIS A 29 9.19 23.85 5.56
C HIS A 29 8.78 22.39 5.61
N VAL A 30 7.50 22.13 5.37
CA VAL A 30 7.01 20.77 5.13
C VAL A 30 7.51 20.32 3.76
N LEU A 31 8.26 19.23 3.72
CA LEU A 31 8.70 18.64 2.47
C LEU A 31 7.49 18.01 1.78
N SER A 32 7.16 18.51 0.59
CA SER A 32 6.12 17.98 -0.28
C SER A 32 6.71 17.49 -1.60
N TRP A 33 5.92 16.73 -2.35
CA TRP A 33 6.30 16.23 -3.68
C TRP A 33 6.76 17.35 -4.63
N ASP A 34 6.05 18.47 -4.64
CA ASP A 34 6.30 19.59 -5.53
C ASP A 34 7.30 20.61 -4.96
N HIS A 35 7.90 20.33 -3.79
CA HIS A 35 8.84 21.25 -3.17
C HIS A 35 10.05 21.50 -4.10
N PRO A 36 10.39 22.75 -4.45
CA PRO A 36 11.37 23.08 -5.50
C PRO A 36 12.77 22.49 -5.29
N HIS A 37 13.15 22.29 -4.02
CA HIS A 37 14.42 21.69 -3.63
C HIS A 37 14.43 20.15 -3.72
N PHE A 38 13.27 19.51 -3.78
CA PHE A 38 13.12 18.06 -3.73
C PHE A 38 12.94 17.43 -5.11
N ARG A 39 12.38 18.19 -6.06
CA ARG A 39 12.13 17.73 -7.43
C ARG A 39 13.39 17.59 -8.29
N LYS A 40 14.48 18.30 -7.95
CA LYS A 40 15.69 18.38 -8.78
C LYS A 40 16.62 17.15 -8.70
N ASP A 41 16.59 16.38 -7.60
CA ASP A 41 17.67 15.44 -7.28
C ASP A 41 17.25 13.96 -7.15
N SER A 42 16.16 13.52 -7.80
CA SER A 42 15.60 12.14 -7.71
C SER A 42 15.09 11.68 -6.33
N MET A 43 15.50 12.37 -5.26
CA MET A 43 15.22 12.04 -3.86
C MET A 43 13.72 12.01 -3.51
N ALA A 44 12.88 12.77 -4.23
CA ALA A 44 11.42 12.70 -4.06
C ALA A 44 10.86 11.28 -4.18
N ARG A 45 11.41 10.45 -5.07
CA ARG A 45 10.96 9.06 -5.29
C ARG A 45 11.28 8.12 -4.13
N ASN A 46 12.18 8.51 -3.22
CA ASN A 46 12.48 7.76 -2.01
C ASN A 46 11.39 7.91 -0.95
N TYR A 47 10.69 9.05 -0.96
CA TYR A 47 9.71 9.41 0.08
C TYR A 47 8.27 9.40 -0.39
N PHE A 48 8.05 9.53 -1.70
CA PHE A 48 6.73 9.69 -2.28
C PHE A 48 6.54 8.76 -3.47
N TRP A 49 5.29 8.34 -3.65
CA TRP A 49 4.76 7.82 -4.90
C TRP A 49 4.72 8.92 -5.96
N ASN A 50 4.59 8.54 -7.23
CA ASN A 50 4.57 9.49 -8.35
C ASN A 50 3.30 10.37 -8.43
N ASP A 51 2.33 10.15 -7.53
CA ASP A 51 1.18 11.04 -7.31
C ASP A 51 1.41 12.05 -6.18
N GLY A 52 2.58 12.01 -5.54
CA GLY A 52 2.95 12.84 -4.40
C GLY A 52 2.46 12.35 -3.05
N THR A 53 1.84 11.17 -2.99
CA THR A 53 1.46 10.51 -1.74
C THR A 53 2.69 9.94 -1.05
N VAL A 54 2.77 10.06 0.26
CA VAL A 54 3.87 9.52 1.06
C VAL A 54 3.98 7.99 0.90
N ARG A 55 5.18 7.52 0.59
CA ARG A 55 5.53 6.12 0.32
C ARG A 55 6.21 5.43 1.51
N VAL A 56 6.80 6.19 2.43
CA VAL A 56 7.54 5.68 3.60
C VAL A 56 6.97 6.27 4.89
N GLY A 57 6.99 5.51 5.99
CA GLY A 57 6.55 6.02 7.29
C GLY A 57 7.44 7.14 7.85
N GLY A 58 7.02 7.75 8.96
CA GLY A 58 7.73 8.86 9.61
C GLY A 58 7.50 10.22 8.92
N ARG A 59 6.57 10.27 7.95
CA ARG A 59 6.20 11.47 7.20
C ARG A 59 4.68 11.65 7.09
N GLU A 60 3.95 11.10 8.04
CA GLU A 60 2.49 11.13 8.10
C GLU A 60 1.96 12.57 8.06
N TYR A 61 2.65 13.52 8.71
CA TYR A 61 2.32 14.94 8.65
C TYR A 61 2.35 15.49 7.22
N CYS A 62 3.35 15.11 6.40
CA CYS A 62 3.43 15.56 5.00
C CYS A 62 2.22 15.07 4.20
N GLY A 63 1.77 13.83 4.45
CA GLY A 63 0.54 13.30 3.87
C GLY A 63 -0.71 14.04 4.36
N LEU A 64 -0.79 14.28 5.67
CA LEU A 64 -1.92 14.96 6.30
C LEU A 64 -2.12 16.36 5.70
N THR A 65 -1.06 17.15 5.60
CA THR A 65 -1.11 18.52 5.03
C THR A 65 -1.54 18.56 3.56
N ALA A 66 -1.43 17.44 2.84
CA ALA A 66 -1.86 17.30 1.46
C ALA A 66 -3.32 16.80 1.33
N SER A 67 -4.03 16.61 2.44
CA SER A 67 -5.42 16.15 2.47
C SER A 67 -6.39 17.34 2.42
N PRO A 68 -7.51 17.25 1.69
CA PRO A 68 -8.54 18.31 1.70
C PRO A 68 -9.07 18.62 3.11
N CYS A 69 -9.19 17.60 3.96
CA CYS A 69 -9.62 17.74 5.35
C CYS A 69 -8.69 18.64 6.18
N PHE A 70 -7.40 18.72 5.84
CA PHE A 70 -6.43 19.61 6.47
C PHE A 70 -6.39 20.97 5.77
N GLN A 71 -6.40 20.98 4.43
CA GLN A 71 -6.27 22.20 3.63
C GLN A 71 -7.51 23.10 3.71
N SER A 72 -8.69 22.52 3.93
CA SER A 72 -9.97 23.22 3.93
C SER A 72 -10.78 22.99 5.21
N GLY A 73 -10.19 22.34 6.22
CA GLY A 73 -10.81 22.09 7.52
C GLY A 73 -9.86 22.40 8.68
N GLU A 74 -10.26 22.04 9.90
CA GLU A 74 -9.47 22.26 11.12
C GLU A 74 -8.78 20.97 11.61
N MET A 75 -8.67 19.97 10.75
CA MET A 75 -8.13 18.67 11.13
C MET A 75 -6.66 18.77 11.53
N THR A 76 -6.31 18.15 12.66
CA THR A 76 -4.92 18.00 13.12
C THR A 76 -4.66 16.53 13.48
N CYS A 77 -3.42 16.19 13.86
CA CYS A 77 -3.11 14.86 14.37
C CYS A 77 -4.01 14.48 15.57
N LEU A 78 -4.32 15.46 16.42
CA LEU A 78 -5.12 15.27 17.64
C LEU A 78 -6.62 15.14 17.37
N SER A 79 -7.07 15.31 16.12
CA SER A 79 -8.46 15.00 15.73
C SER A 79 -8.75 13.50 15.76
N CYS A 80 -7.71 12.66 15.65
CA CYS A 80 -7.83 11.19 15.67
C CYS A 80 -6.91 10.53 16.71
N HIS A 81 -5.78 11.14 17.04
CA HIS A 81 -4.80 10.58 17.97
C HIS A 81 -4.92 11.18 19.38
N SER A 82 -4.59 10.38 20.38
CA SER A 82 -4.40 10.83 21.75
C SER A 82 -3.00 10.46 22.22
N LEU A 83 -2.26 11.44 22.74
CA LEU A 83 -0.91 11.23 23.29
C LEU A 83 -0.93 10.57 24.68
N HIS A 84 -2.10 10.53 25.32
CA HIS A 84 -2.32 9.92 26.63
C HIS A 84 -3.51 8.98 26.57
N ASN A 85 -3.52 7.94 27.40
CA ASN A 85 -4.68 7.05 27.57
C ASN A 85 -5.17 6.40 26.25
N SER A 86 -4.25 6.12 25.33
CA SER A 86 -4.47 5.38 24.08
C SER A 86 -3.57 4.13 24.06
N ASP A 87 -3.89 3.18 23.17
CA ASP A 87 -2.94 2.12 22.85
C ASP A 87 -1.67 2.76 22.27
N PRO A 88 -0.46 2.47 22.82
CA PRO A 88 0.78 3.00 22.26
C PRO A 88 0.99 2.64 20.78
N ASN A 89 0.41 1.55 20.30
CA ASN A 89 0.37 1.21 18.89
C ASN A 89 -0.65 2.12 18.18
N ASP A 90 -0.15 2.92 17.24
CA ASP A 90 -0.87 3.94 16.49
C ASP A 90 -1.46 5.11 17.32
N GLN A 91 -1.56 5.04 18.65
CA GLN A 91 -1.99 6.14 19.54
C GLN A 91 -3.37 6.72 19.18
N LEU A 92 -4.28 5.89 18.68
CA LEU A 92 -5.63 6.34 18.31
C LEU A 92 -6.45 6.66 19.57
N ALA A 93 -7.16 7.78 19.53
CA ALA A 93 -8.09 8.15 20.60
C ALA A 93 -9.29 7.17 20.62
N PRO A 94 -10.06 7.09 21.72
CA PRO A 94 -11.20 6.19 21.81
C PRO A 94 -12.17 6.34 20.62
N ARG A 95 -12.53 5.21 20.00
CA ARG A 95 -13.38 5.09 18.79
C ARG A 95 -12.75 5.56 17.48
N MET A 96 -11.51 6.08 17.51
CA MET A 96 -10.79 6.52 16.31
C MET A 96 -10.06 5.38 15.59
N ASP A 97 -10.37 4.13 15.92
CA ASP A 97 -9.99 2.92 15.19
C ASP A 97 -11.08 2.47 14.19
N GLY A 98 -12.23 3.17 14.16
CA GLY A 98 -13.33 2.93 13.23
C GLY A 98 -13.83 4.21 12.54
N ASN A 99 -15.02 4.12 11.94
CA ASN A 99 -15.58 5.21 11.12
C ASN A 99 -15.85 6.51 11.89
N GLU A 100 -15.90 6.49 13.22
CA GLU A 100 -16.13 7.69 14.03
C GLU A 100 -15.10 8.79 13.76
N ALA A 101 -13.85 8.43 13.46
CA ALA A 101 -12.82 9.40 13.09
C ALA A 101 -13.16 10.23 11.86
N CYS A 102 -13.98 9.70 10.95
CA CYS A 102 -14.47 10.40 9.78
C CYS A 102 -15.84 11.03 10.07
N LEU A 103 -16.72 10.29 10.73
CA LEU A 103 -18.11 10.69 10.97
C LEU A 103 -18.25 11.89 11.93
N GLN A 104 -17.25 12.18 12.76
CA GLN A 104 -17.23 13.41 13.58
C GLN A 104 -17.38 14.69 12.74
N CYS A 105 -16.93 14.68 11.48
CA CYS A 105 -17.07 15.78 10.53
C CYS A 105 -18.03 15.45 9.38
N HIS A 106 -18.20 14.17 9.05
CA HIS A 106 -19.04 13.67 7.95
C HIS A 106 -20.31 12.99 8.48
N GLU A 107 -21.03 13.68 9.36
CA GLU A 107 -22.19 13.12 10.08
C GLU A 107 -23.32 12.69 9.12
N ASP A 108 -23.45 13.34 7.96
CA ASP A 108 -24.44 13.01 6.92
C ASP A 108 -24.24 11.62 6.28
N LEU A 109 -23.06 11.02 6.48
CA LEU A 109 -22.73 9.68 6.02
C LEU A 109 -23.06 8.60 7.06
N ARG A 110 -23.30 8.95 8.34
CA ARG A 110 -23.48 7.99 9.43
C ARG A 110 -24.60 6.99 9.14
N SER A 111 -25.71 7.47 8.59
CA SER A 111 -26.86 6.63 8.21
C SER A 111 -26.79 6.07 6.77
N ARG A 112 -25.74 6.41 6.01
CA ARG A 112 -25.61 6.10 4.57
C ARG A 112 -24.30 5.42 4.22
N ILE A 113 -23.66 4.73 5.17
CA ILE A 113 -22.36 4.07 4.96
C ILE A 113 -22.40 3.09 3.79
N SER A 114 -23.40 2.20 3.74
CA SER A 114 -23.51 1.24 2.63
C SER A 114 -23.86 1.88 1.29
N GLU A 115 -24.66 2.96 1.28
CA GLU A 115 -24.95 3.72 0.07
C GLU A 115 -23.68 4.40 -0.45
N HIS A 116 -22.91 5.03 0.44
CA HIS A 116 -21.67 5.72 0.09
C HIS A 116 -20.57 4.77 -0.35
N THR A 117 -20.38 3.67 0.38
CA THR A 117 -19.27 2.73 0.15
C THR A 117 -19.62 1.65 -0.88
N HIS A 118 -20.89 1.42 -1.17
CA HIS A 118 -21.39 0.28 -1.95
C HIS A 118 -20.98 -1.10 -1.40
N HIS A 119 -20.66 -1.16 -0.11
CA HIS A 119 -20.35 -2.40 0.61
C HIS A 119 -21.38 -2.67 1.72
N SER A 120 -21.52 -3.92 2.15
CA SER A 120 -22.33 -4.26 3.32
C SER A 120 -21.80 -3.54 4.56
N ALA A 121 -22.70 -2.98 5.37
CA ALA A 121 -22.36 -2.09 6.48
C ALA A 121 -21.40 -2.70 7.53
N ASP A 122 -21.46 -4.02 7.70
CA ASP A 122 -20.63 -4.80 8.61
C ASP A 122 -19.31 -5.29 7.98
N SER A 123 -19.12 -5.07 6.68
CA SER A 123 -17.91 -5.48 5.98
C SER A 123 -16.76 -4.51 6.18
N THR A 124 -15.53 -5.01 6.03
CA THR A 124 -14.33 -4.16 6.04
C THR A 124 -14.28 -3.16 4.89
N GLY A 125 -15.07 -3.36 3.83
CA GLY A 125 -15.22 -2.38 2.73
C GLY A 125 -16.01 -1.14 3.13
N SER A 126 -16.81 -1.22 4.21
CA SER A 126 -17.51 -0.07 4.79
C SER A 126 -16.69 0.70 5.83
N LEU A 127 -15.42 0.34 6.05
CA LEU A 127 -14.50 1.13 6.86
C LEU A 127 -13.88 2.26 6.03
N CYS A 128 -14.15 3.52 6.39
CA CYS A 128 -13.70 4.72 5.66
C CYS A 128 -12.19 4.67 5.38
N TYR A 129 -11.41 4.23 6.38
CA TYR A 129 -9.96 4.11 6.27
C TYR A 129 -9.48 3.22 5.13
N ASN A 130 -10.18 2.14 4.80
CA ASN A 130 -9.69 1.18 3.82
C ASN A 130 -9.70 1.75 2.39
N CYS A 131 -10.56 2.74 2.13
CA CYS A 131 -10.63 3.45 0.87
C CYS A 131 -9.86 4.77 0.89
N HIS A 132 -10.03 5.57 1.95
CA HIS A 132 -9.52 6.94 2.02
C HIS A 132 -8.12 7.06 2.66
N MET A 133 -7.71 6.06 3.44
CA MET A 133 -6.39 5.95 4.08
C MET A 133 -5.79 4.54 3.85
N PRO A 134 -5.64 4.12 2.58
CA PRO A 134 -5.24 2.76 2.24
C PRO A 134 -3.80 2.47 2.73
N HIS A 135 -3.45 1.19 2.89
CA HIS A 135 -2.12 0.78 3.33
C HIS A 135 -1.13 0.90 2.17
N THR A 136 -0.69 2.13 1.87
CA THR A 136 0.18 2.43 0.72
C THR A 136 1.54 2.97 1.14
N SER A 137 1.79 3.22 2.41
CA SER A 137 3.12 3.64 2.87
C SER A 137 3.82 2.43 3.50
N TYR A 138 5.13 2.27 3.30
CA TYR A 138 5.90 1.19 3.87
C TYR A 138 6.67 1.68 5.11
N ALA A 139 6.56 0.96 6.22
CA ALA A 139 7.35 1.20 7.43
C ALA A 139 7.34 -0.02 8.33
N LEU A 140 8.39 -0.25 9.13
CA LEU A 140 8.42 -1.31 10.16
C LEU A 140 8.06 -2.70 9.57
N PHE A 141 8.53 -2.96 8.36
CA PHE A 141 8.22 -4.18 7.60
C PHE A 141 6.72 -4.44 7.39
N LYS A 142 5.86 -3.43 7.41
CA LYS A 142 4.43 -3.51 7.08
C LYS A 142 4.03 -2.42 6.09
N ALA A 143 2.91 -2.63 5.40
CA ALA A 143 2.23 -1.50 4.79
C ALA A 143 1.40 -0.81 5.89
N ILE A 144 1.59 0.48 6.06
CA ILE A 144 0.86 1.35 6.99
C ILE A 144 -0.07 2.28 6.23
N ARG A 145 -1.07 2.82 6.93
CA ARG A 145 -2.07 3.72 6.36
C ARG A 145 -1.42 5.01 5.86
N SER A 146 -1.77 5.38 4.63
CA SER A 146 -1.50 6.72 4.13
C SER A 146 -2.26 7.75 4.95
N HIS A 147 -1.57 8.79 5.40
CA HIS A 147 -2.20 9.97 6.01
C HIS A 147 -2.56 11.05 5.00
N ARG A 148 -2.34 10.81 3.70
CA ARG A 148 -3.00 11.59 2.65
C ARG A 148 -4.41 11.05 2.45
N ILE A 149 -5.37 11.68 3.12
CA ILE A 149 -6.79 11.33 3.14
C ILE A 149 -7.43 11.89 1.87
N VAL A 150 -7.75 11.02 0.92
CA VAL A 150 -8.30 11.40 -0.39
C VAL A 150 -9.34 10.40 -0.87
N SER A 151 -10.22 10.80 -1.77
CA SER A 151 -11.09 9.86 -2.48
C SER A 151 -10.26 8.94 -3.38
N PRO A 152 -10.54 7.63 -3.42
CA PRO A 152 -9.86 6.71 -4.32
C PRO A 152 -10.16 7.08 -5.77
N SER A 153 -9.14 6.96 -6.62
CA SER A 153 -9.22 7.19 -8.06
C SER A 153 -8.30 6.22 -8.80
N VAL A 154 -8.55 6.07 -10.10
CA VAL A 154 -7.64 5.37 -11.02
C VAL A 154 -6.89 6.42 -11.84
N ARG A 155 -5.56 6.27 -11.87
CA ARG A 155 -4.68 7.06 -12.75
C ARG A 155 -3.71 6.12 -13.45
N LEU A 156 -3.65 6.17 -14.77
CA LEU A 156 -2.71 5.36 -15.55
C LEU A 156 -1.28 5.81 -15.26
N GLY A 157 -0.37 4.84 -15.17
CA GLY A 157 1.01 5.09 -14.81
C GLY A 157 1.23 5.47 -13.33
N ALA A 158 0.19 5.53 -12.48
CA ALA A 158 0.39 5.64 -11.05
C ALA A 158 1.19 4.44 -10.52
N ASP A 159 2.14 4.66 -9.62
CA ASP A 159 2.94 3.59 -9.01
C ASP A 159 2.38 3.15 -7.64
N ARG A 160 1.65 4.04 -6.96
CA ARG A 160 0.96 3.75 -5.70
C ARG A 160 -0.05 2.59 -5.86
N PRO A 161 -0.07 1.62 -4.93
CA PRO A 161 -1.13 0.63 -4.88
C PRO A 161 -2.52 1.27 -4.73
N ASN A 162 -3.48 0.83 -5.53
CA ASN A 162 -4.86 1.34 -5.51
C ASN A 162 -5.63 0.74 -4.32
N ALA A 163 -6.47 1.55 -3.66
CA ALA A 163 -7.21 1.15 -2.47
C ALA A 163 -8.16 -0.04 -2.70
N CYS A 164 -8.91 -0.03 -3.80
CA CYS A 164 -9.87 -1.08 -4.14
C CYS A 164 -9.16 -2.42 -4.36
N ASN A 165 -8.02 -2.40 -5.06
CA ASN A 165 -7.23 -3.61 -5.34
C ASN A 165 -6.47 -4.13 -4.10
N GLN A 166 -6.53 -3.47 -2.95
CA GLN A 166 -6.02 -4.02 -1.68
C GLN A 166 -6.94 -5.08 -1.07
N CYS A 167 -8.23 -5.05 -1.38
CA CYS A 167 -9.18 -6.13 -1.05
C CYS A 167 -9.52 -6.97 -2.28
N HIS A 168 -9.68 -6.32 -3.44
CA HIS A 168 -9.97 -6.96 -4.74
C HIS A 168 -8.68 -7.24 -5.52
N GLY A 169 -7.79 -8.02 -4.92
CA GLY A 169 -6.47 -8.34 -5.45
C GLY A 169 -6.47 -9.21 -6.71
N ASP A 170 -7.60 -9.86 -6.97
CA ASP A 170 -7.90 -10.66 -8.15
C ASP A 170 -8.44 -9.83 -9.33
N ARG A 171 -8.56 -8.50 -9.17
CA ARG A 171 -9.13 -7.61 -10.18
C ARG A 171 -8.09 -6.72 -10.86
N LYS A 172 -8.28 -6.51 -12.16
CA LYS A 172 -7.54 -5.52 -12.96
C LYS A 172 -7.88 -4.08 -12.58
N ILE A 173 -7.04 -3.12 -12.98
CA ILE A 173 -7.27 -1.70 -12.65
C ILE A 173 -8.48 -1.10 -13.38
N SER A 174 -8.82 -1.61 -14.58
CA SER A 174 -10.01 -1.16 -15.30
C SER A 174 -11.31 -1.57 -14.61
N TRP A 175 -11.34 -2.71 -13.92
CA TRP A 175 -12.47 -3.08 -13.05
C TRP A 175 -12.72 -2.01 -11.99
N THR A 176 -11.65 -1.52 -11.36
CA THR A 176 -11.75 -0.41 -10.39
C THR A 176 -12.28 0.86 -11.06
N ALA A 177 -11.76 1.20 -12.24
CA ALA A 177 -12.20 2.38 -12.98
C ALA A 177 -13.71 2.33 -13.33
N ASP A 178 -14.20 1.16 -13.77
CA ASP A 178 -15.60 0.95 -14.13
C ASP A 178 -16.54 1.16 -12.94
N TYR A 179 -16.17 0.67 -11.75
CA TYR A 179 -16.97 0.86 -10.54
C TYR A 179 -16.92 2.29 -10.02
N LEU A 180 -15.76 2.96 -10.08
CA LEU A 180 -15.65 4.37 -9.69
C LEU A 180 -16.44 5.30 -10.62
N GLU A 181 -16.48 5.01 -11.92
CA GLU A 181 -17.35 5.73 -12.86
C GLU A 181 -18.83 5.45 -12.55
N LYS A 182 -19.21 4.18 -12.40
CA LYS A 182 -20.60 3.79 -12.16
C LYS A 182 -21.17 4.36 -10.86
N TRP A 183 -20.39 4.37 -9.79
CA TRP A 183 -20.85 4.78 -8.46
C TRP A 183 -20.73 6.28 -8.20
N TYR A 184 -19.66 6.90 -8.70
CA TYR A 184 -19.31 8.27 -8.33
C TYR A 184 -19.16 9.21 -9.53
N GLY A 185 -19.39 8.74 -10.76
CA GLY A 185 -19.24 9.54 -11.98
C GLY A 185 -17.81 10.01 -12.23
N GLN A 186 -16.80 9.35 -11.66
CA GLN A 186 -15.40 9.71 -11.91
C GLN A 186 -15.06 9.48 -13.39
N LYS A 187 -14.31 10.42 -13.99
CA LYS A 187 -13.81 10.25 -15.35
C LYS A 187 -12.89 9.02 -15.37
N PRO A 188 -13.23 7.97 -16.12
CA PRO A 188 -12.45 6.75 -16.11
C PRO A 188 -11.14 6.94 -16.87
N GLU A 189 -10.04 6.47 -16.28
CA GLU A 189 -8.81 6.22 -17.02
C GLU A 189 -8.62 4.70 -17.18
N ARG A 190 -8.59 4.23 -18.42
CA ARG A 190 -8.48 2.80 -18.75
C ARG A 190 -7.23 2.53 -19.58
N PRO A 191 -6.50 1.44 -19.33
CA PRO A 191 -5.39 1.08 -20.20
C PRO A 191 -5.92 0.79 -21.61
N ASP A 192 -5.33 1.41 -22.62
CA ASP A 192 -5.63 1.13 -24.02
C ASP A 192 -4.87 -0.12 -24.50
N GLY A 193 -5.42 -0.81 -25.51
CA GLY A 193 -4.77 -1.93 -26.19
C GLY A 193 -4.47 -3.16 -25.33
N GLU A 194 -3.57 -4.02 -25.81
CA GLU A 194 -3.20 -5.29 -25.17
C GLU A 194 -2.07 -5.14 -24.13
N THR A 195 -2.25 -4.23 -23.18
CA THR A 195 -1.27 -4.01 -22.09
C THR A 195 -1.43 -5.03 -20.96
N ASP A 196 -0.39 -5.17 -20.14
CA ASP A 196 -0.48 -6.00 -18.92
C ASP A 196 -1.57 -5.44 -17.97
N ASP A 197 -1.67 -4.12 -17.82
CA ASP A 197 -2.68 -3.47 -16.97
C ASP A 197 -4.12 -3.69 -17.46
N ALA A 198 -4.32 -3.91 -18.76
CA ALA A 198 -5.63 -4.24 -19.33
C ALA A 198 -6.07 -5.68 -19.02
N SER A 199 -5.13 -6.61 -18.77
CA SER A 199 -5.39 -8.05 -18.76
C SER A 199 -5.13 -8.75 -17.43
N VAL A 200 -4.33 -8.15 -16.54
CA VAL A 200 -3.86 -8.80 -15.31
C VAL A 200 -4.27 -8.00 -14.09
N ALA A 201 -4.55 -8.70 -12.99
CA ALA A 201 -4.89 -8.10 -11.73
C ALA A 201 -3.79 -7.15 -11.24
N ARG A 202 -4.19 -5.98 -10.73
CA ARG A 202 -3.24 -4.90 -10.40
C ARG A 202 -2.22 -5.34 -9.34
N THR A 203 -2.67 -6.10 -8.34
CA THR A 203 -1.81 -6.62 -7.27
C THR A 203 -0.81 -7.65 -7.80
N VAL A 204 -1.21 -8.50 -8.75
CA VAL A 204 -0.30 -9.45 -9.42
C VAL A 204 0.79 -8.71 -10.19
N LEU A 205 0.46 -7.63 -10.90
CA LEU A 205 1.46 -6.81 -11.60
C LEU A 205 2.46 -6.18 -10.63
N ASN A 206 1.99 -5.67 -9.49
CA ASN A 206 2.87 -5.12 -8.46
C ASN A 206 3.84 -6.18 -7.89
N LEU A 207 3.38 -7.43 -7.70
CA LEU A 207 4.21 -8.54 -7.21
C LEU A 207 5.25 -8.99 -8.25
N LEU A 208 4.85 -9.11 -9.52
CA LEU A 208 5.71 -9.65 -10.57
C LEU A 208 6.73 -8.66 -11.09
N LYS A 209 6.26 -7.44 -11.44
CA LYS A 209 7.08 -6.45 -12.16
C LYS A 209 7.24 -5.10 -11.46
N GLY A 210 6.55 -4.85 -10.36
CA GLY A 210 6.73 -3.61 -9.59
C GLY A 210 8.14 -3.48 -9.01
N ASN A 211 8.50 -2.26 -8.63
CA ASN A 211 9.76 -1.99 -7.91
C ASN A 211 9.72 -2.57 -6.49
N ALA A 212 10.86 -2.54 -5.78
CA ALA A 212 10.98 -3.16 -4.46
C ALA A 212 9.90 -2.73 -3.44
N ALA A 213 9.53 -1.45 -3.39
CA ALA A 213 8.47 -1.03 -2.46
C ALA A 213 7.07 -1.46 -2.93
N GLN A 214 6.80 -1.45 -4.24
CA GLN A 214 5.54 -1.98 -4.76
C GLN A 214 5.42 -3.48 -4.43
N ARG A 215 6.50 -4.25 -4.60
CA ARG A 215 6.56 -5.66 -4.20
C ARG A 215 6.39 -5.84 -2.70
N ALA A 216 7.05 -5.02 -1.87
CA ALA A 216 6.90 -5.09 -0.41
C ALA A 216 5.47 -4.81 0.04
N VAL A 217 4.84 -3.74 -0.47
CA VAL A 217 3.45 -3.42 -0.13
C VAL A 217 2.51 -4.49 -0.67
N ALA A 218 2.64 -4.92 -1.92
CA ALA A 218 1.78 -5.96 -2.49
C ALA A 218 1.94 -7.32 -1.77
N ALA A 219 3.16 -7.70 -1.40
CA ALA A 219 3.44 -8.89 -0.59
C ALA A 219 2.76 -8.80 0.78
N TRP A 220 2.77 -7.62 1.41
CA TRP A 220 2.01 -7.40 2.64
C TRP A 220 0.51 -7.54 2.40
N THR A 221 -0.02 -6.90 1.34
CA THR A 221 -1.45 -6.85 1.02
C THR A 221 -2.02 -8.24 0.80
N VAL A 222 -1.33 -9.14 0.09
CA VAL A 222 -1.84 -10.52 -0.12
C VAL A 222 -1.95 -11.33 1.16
N GLY A 223 -1.19 -10.96 2.21
CA GLY A 223 -1.28 -11.52 3.56
C GLY A 223 -2.20 -10.72 4.50
N TRP A 224 -2.89 -9.70 4.02
CA TRP A 224 -3.84 -8.92 4.81
C TRP A 224 -5.19 -9.63 4.85
N ARG A 225 -5.83 -9.72 6.02
CA ARG A 225 -7.06 -10.50 6.20
C ARG A 225 -8.21 -10.05 5.29
N PRO A 226 -8.55 -8.76 5.17
CA PRO A 226 -9.58 -8.27 4.24
C PRO A 226 -9.36 -8.69 2.78
N MET A 227 -8.10 -8.72 2.32
CA MET A 227 -7.75 -9.24 0.99
C MET A 227 -8.10 -10.71 0.85
N ARG A 228 -7.70 -11.54 1.82
CA ARG A 228 -7.97 -12.99 1.76
C ARG A 228 -9.45 -13.31 1.87
N ASP A 229 -10.16 -12.57 2.72
CA ASP A 229 -11.60 -12.75 2.93
C ASP A 229 -12.39 -12.32 1.66
N THR A 230 -11.88 -11.35 0.88
CA THR A 230 -12.54 -10.82 -0.32
C THR A 230 -12.16 -11.56 -1.61
N SER A 231 -10.86 -11.77 -1.87
CA SER A 231 -10.36 -12.39 -3.10
C SER A 231 -10.04 -13.89 -2.97
N GLY A 232 -10.26 -14.48 -1.79
CA GLY A 232 -9.94 -15.88 -1.48
C GLY A 232 -8.43 -16.13 -1.35
N PRO A 233 -7.97 -17.14 -0.58
CA PRO A 233 -6.54 -17.36 -0.28
C PRO A 233 -5.83 -18.36 -1.23
N ALA A 234 -6.48 -18.78 -2.32
CA ALA A 234 -6.02 -19.90 -3.13
C ALA A 234 -4.92 -19.56 -4.14
N TRP A 235 -4.76 -18.30 -4.54
CA TRP A 235 -3.92 -17.92 -5.67
C TRP A 235 -2.62 -17.21 -5.27
N GLN A 236 -2.48 -16.78 -4.02
CA GLN A 236 -1.42 -15.88 -3.56
C GLN A 236 -0.04 -16.55 -3.50
N ALA A 237 0.02 -17.80 -3.03
CA ALA A 237 1.26 -18.52 -2.77
C ALA A 237 2.25 -18.52 -3.97
N PRO A 238 1.85 -18.82 -5.22
CA PRO A 238 2.78 -18.78 -6.35
C PRO A 238 3.30 -17.39 -6.70
N PHE A 239 2.64 -16.31 -6.28
CA PHE A 239 3.13 -14.94 -6.46
C PHE A 239 4.01 -14.48 -5.29
N LEU A 240 3.85 -15.07 -4.09
CA LEU A 240 4.74 -14.85 -2.94
C LEU A 240 6.04 -15.66 -3.03
N ALA A 241 5.98 -16.89 -3.55
CA ALA A 241 7.13 -17.79 -3.71
C ALA A 241 8.36 -17.10 -4.35
N PRO A 242 8.27 -16.44 -5.51
CA PRO A 242 9.44 -15.80 -6.11
C PRO A 242 10.01 -14.64 -5.30
N LEU A 243 9.23 -14.05 -4.40
CA LEU A 243 9.67 -12.96 -3.53
C LEU A 243 10.48 -13.46 -2.33
N LEU A 244 10.45 -14.76 -2.03
CA LEU A 244 11.39 -15.37 -1.08
C LEU A 244 12.83 -15.26 -1.58
N ASN A 245 13.06 -15.12 -2.89
CA ASN A 245 14.40 -14.85 -3.42
C ASN A 245 14.56 -13.43 -3.99
N ASP A 246 13.78 -12.46 -3.50
CA ASP A 246 13.92 -11.06 -3.89
C ASP A 246 15.29 -10.49 -3.45
N PRO A 247 15.93 -9.59 -4.22
CA PRO A 247 17.18 -8.95 -3.80
C PRO A 247 17.08 -8.19 -2.47
N TYR A 248 15.88 -7.68 -2.12
CA TYR A 248 15.67 -6.93 -0.88
C TYR A 248 15.27 -7.85 0.28
N PRO A 249 16.05 -7.94 1.36
CA PRO A 249 15.70 -8.76 2.53
C PRO A 249 14.34 -8.41 3.14
N THR A 250 13.96 -7.13 3.10
CA THR A 250 12.66 -6.62 3.54
C THR A 250 11.50 -7.26 2.77
N VAL A 251 11.62 -7.38 1.43
CA VAL A 251 10.62 -8.04 0.58
C VAL A 251 10.54 -9.52 0.92
N ARG A 252 11.68 -10.20 1.10
CA ARG A 252 11.74 -11.62 1.50
C ARG A 252 11.05 -11.87 2.83
N PHE A 253 11.34 -11.03 3.84
CA PHE A 253 10.71 -11.11 5.16
C PHE A 253 9.19 -10.95 5.06
N VAL A 254 8.72 -9.89 4.40
CA VAL A 254 7.27 -9.63 4.26
C VAL A 254 6.58 -10.75 3.49
N ALA A 255 7.18 -11.25 2.41
CA ALA A 255 6.62 -12.35 1.64
C ALA A 255 6.47 -13.63 2.48
N SER A 256 7.48 -13.98 3.26
CA SER A 256 7.43 -15.15 4.15
C SER A 256 6.39 -15.01 5.25
N ARG A 257 6.23 -13.82 5.84
CA ARG A 257 5.21 -13.55 6.85
C ARG A 257 3.81 -13.65 6.27
N SER A 258 3.58 -13.09 5.08
CA SER A 258 2.29 -13.19 4.39
C SER A 258 1.98 -14.61 3.96
N LEU A 259 2.97 -15.37 3.52
CA LEU A 259 2.83 -16.77 3.14
C LEU A 259 2.30 -17.62 4.30
N ARG A 260 2.79 -17.40 5.53
CA ARG A 260 2.29 -18.08 6.75
C ARG A 260 0.83 -17.78 7.10
N THR A 261 0.20 -16.80 6.45
CA THR A 261 -1.24 -16.53 6.61
C THR A 261 -2.11 -17.36 5.66
N LEU A 262 -1.49 -18.11 4.73
CA LEU A 262 -2.19 -18.89 3.72
C LEU A 262 -2.36 -20.35 4.16
N PRO A 263 -3.47 -21.01 3.77
CA PRO A 263 -3.70 -22.40 4.09
C PRO A 263 -2.58 -23.33 3.61
N GLY A 264 -1.98 -24.10 4.52
CA GLY A 264 -0.93 -25.08 4.24
C GLY A 264 0.49 -24.52 4.31
N PHE A 265 0.65 -23.30 4.81
CA PHE A 265 1.92 -22.62 4.97
C PHE A 265 2.10 -22.04 6.38
N GLU A 266 1.19 -22.32 7.31
CA GLU A 266 1.17 -21.77 8.67
C GLU A 266 2.51 -22.00 9.39
N ASP A 267 3.06 -23.20 9.25
CA ASP A 267 4.33 -23.62 9.85
C ASP A 267 5.53 -23.50 8.88
N PHE A 268 5.43 -22.66 7.84
CA PHE A 268 6.48 -22.55 6.83
C PHE A 268 7.77 -21.97 7.41
N ASP A 269 8.77 -22.84 7.63
CA ASP A 269 10.08 -22.44 8.10
C ASP A 269 10.95 -21.85 6.97
N TYR A 270 11.55 -20.70 7.26
CA TYR A 270 12.27 -19.88 6.30
C TYR A 270 13.13 -18.82 6.98
N ASP A 271 14.42 -18.81 6.64
CA ASP A 271 15.37 -17.74 6.97
C ASP A 271 15.53 -16.78 5.79
N PHE A 272 15.01 -15.57 5.93
CA PHE A 272 15.07 -14.53 4.90
C PHE A 272 16.47 -13.91 4.70
N MET A 273 17.40 -14.18 5.63
CA MET A 273 18.81 -13.80 5.54
C MET A 273 19.70 -14.98 5.13
N GLY A 274 19.12 -16.19 5.03
CA GLY A 274 19.84 -17.40 4.67
C GLY A 274 20.45 -17.37 3.28
N ALA A 275 21.36 -18.30 3.00
CA ALA A 275 22.05 -18.40 1.72
C ALA A 275 21.10 -18.57 0.52
N ASP A 276 21.53 -18.09 -0.65
CA ASP A 276 20.76 -18.09 -1.90
C ASP A 276 20.17 -19.46 -2.25
N VAL A 277 20.92 -20.53 -2.00
CA VAL A 277 20.48 -21.91 -2.27
C VAL A 277 19.27 -22.29 -1.40
N HIS A 278 19.29 -21.95 -0.11
CA HIS A 278 18.18 -22.25 0.80
C HIS A 278 16.93 -21.43 0.45
N ARG A 279 17.12 -20.20 -0.03
CA ARG A 279 16.02 -19.35 -0.49
C ARG A 279 15.41 -19.86 -1.79
N ALA A 280 16.23 -20.34 -2.73
CA ALA A 280 15.77 -21.00 -3.95
C ALA A 280 14.99 -22.28 -3.63
N ASP A 281 15.51 -23.14 -2.75
CA ASP A 281 14.81 -24.34 -2.30
C ASP A 281 13.45 -24.02 -1.64
N ALA A 282 13.37 -22.91 -0.90
CA ALA A 282 12.14 -22.44 -0.30
C ALA A 282 11.09 -22.06 -1.36
N VAL A 283 11.49 -21.42 -2.47
CA VAL A 283 10.59 -21.14 -3.61
C VAL A 283 9.99 -22.44 -4.14
N ASP A 284 10.83 -23.45 -4.39
CA ASP A 284 10.41 -24.73 -4.97
C ASP A 284 9.47 -25.49 -4.03
N ARG A 285 9.74 -25.47 -2.71
CA ARG A 285 8.82 -26.04 -1.71
C ARG A 285 7.44 -25.39 -1.78
N VAL A 286 7.37 -24.07 -1.90
CA VAL A 286 6.09 -23.34 -1.97
C VAL A 286 5.31 -23.72 -3.22
N ILE A 287 5.96 -23.71 -4.38
CA ILE A 287 5.32 -24.07 -5.66
C ILE A 287 4.85 -25.52 -5.64
N LYS A 288 5.65 -26.44 -5.10
CA LYS A 288 5.29 -27.86 -4.96
C LYS A 288 4.07 -28.07 -4.05
N THR A 289 4.06 -27.43 -2.88
CA THR A 289 2.95 -27.51 -1.92
C THR A 289 1.66 -26.93 -2.53
N TRP A 290 1.75 -25.75 -3.15
CA TRP A 290 0.60 -25.11 -3.81
C TRP A 290 0.06 -26.00 -4.95
N SER A 291 0.93 -26.44 -5.86
CA SER A 291 0.52 -27.29 -7.00
C SER A 291 0.00 -28.66 -6.57
N GLY A 292 0.39 -29.17 -5.40
CA GLY A 292 -0.13 -30.41 -4.82
C GLY A 292 -1.53 -30.25 -4.22
N ARG A 293 -1.79 -29.11 -3.58
CA ARG A 293 -3.06 -28.81 -2.91
C ARG A 293 -4.16 -28.39 -3.87
N PHE A 294 -3.83 -27.63 -4.91
CA PHE A 294 -4.80 -27.03 -5.82
C PHE A 294 -4.96 -27.81 -7.13
N ARG A 295 -4.83 -29.15 -7.09
CA ARG A 295 -4.96 -30.05 -8.25
C ARG A 295 -6.39 -30.21 -8.79
N SER A 296 -7.40 -29.77 -8.06
CA SER A 296 -8.79 -29.77 -8.53
C SER A 296 -9.00 -28.63 -9.53
N PRO A 297 -9.84 -28.81 -10.57
CA PRO A 297 -10.13 -27.73 -11.52
C PRO A 297 -10.70 -26.53 -10.75
N GLN A 298 -9.87 -25.49 -10.60
CA GLN A 298 -10.34 -24.18 -10.22
C GLN A 298 -10.97 -23.53 -11.45
N PRO A 299 -11.97 -22.64 -11.27
CA PRO A 299 -12.42 -21.79 -12.36
C PRO A 299 -11.23 -21.06 -12.99
N ASP A 300 -11.27 -20.86 -14.30
CA ASP A 300 -10.28 -20.01 -14.96
C ASP A 300 -10.31 -18.62 -14.33
N MET A 301 -9.12 -18.16 -13.92
CA MET A 301 -8.91 -16.82 -13.38
C MET A 301 -7.84 -16.14 -14.25
N PRO A 302 -8.20 -15.71 -15.47
CA PRO A 302 -7.23 -15.18 -16.43
C PRO A 302 -6.54 -13.90 -15.93
N GLU A 303 -7.22 -13.09 -15.12
CA GLU A 303 -6.63 -11.90 -14.48
C GLU A 303 -5.53 -12.28 -13.46
N LEU A 304 -5.56 -13.50 -12.94
CA LEU A 304 -4.56 -14.09 -12.06
C LEU A 304 -3.57 -14.98 -12.81
N LEU A 305 -3.57 -14.98 -14.15
CA LEU A 305 -2.72 -15.86 -14.96
C LEU A 305 -2.94 -17.35 -14.66
N ILE A 306 -4.16 -17.74 -14.27
CA ILE A 306 -4.52 -19.14 -14.01
C ILE A 306 -5.48 -19.62 -15.10
N ARG A 307 -5.10 -20.68 -15.81
CA ARG A 307 -5.87 -21.38 -16.85
C ARG A 307 -5.84 -22.88 -16.60
N ASP A 308 -6.99 -23.53 -16.69
CA ASP A 308 -7.15 -24.96 -16.40
C ASP A 308 -6.58 -25.36 -15.03
N GLY A 309 -6.71 -24.48 -14.03
CA GLY A 309 -6.17 -24.66 -12.68
C GLY A 309 -4.63 -24.59 -12.60
N ARG A 310 -3.93 -24.15 -13.64
CA ARG A 310 -2.47 -24.02 -13.69
C ARG A 310 -2.06 -22.59 -14.00
N LEU A 311 -0.88 -22.19 -13.55
CA LEU A 311 -0.32 -20.90 -13.95
C LEU A 311 0.04 -20.93 -15.44
N ASP A 312 -0.35 -19.89 -16.16
CA ASP A 312 0.18 -19.55 -17.48
C ASP A 312 1.63 -19.07 -17.31
N LEU A 313 2.55 -20.04 -17.23
CA LEU A 313 3.97 -19.79 -17.00
C LEU A 313 4.60 -18.93 -18.10
N ALA A 314 4.10 -19.03 -19.33
CA ALA A 314 4.60 -18.22 -20.45
C ALA A 314 4.31 -16.75 -20.21
N ARG A 315 3.04 -16.40 -19.93
CA ARG A 315 2.64 -15.01 -19.63
C ARG A 315 3.25 -14.52 -18.32
N TRP A 316 3.32 -15.37 -17.31
CA TRP A 316 3.95 -15.05 -16.02
C TRP A 316 5.42 -14.67 -16.18
N ASN A 317 6.20 -15.47 -16.92
CA ASN A 317 7.62 -15.20 -17.17
C ASN A 317 7.82 -13.92 -17.98
N ALA A 318 6.97 -13.70 -19.00
CA ALA A 318 7.02 -12.48 -19.82
C ALA A 318 6.69 -11.20 -19.03
N ILE A 319 5.82 -11.27 -18.02
CA ILE A 319 5.54 -10.13 -17.14
C ILE A 319 6.69 -9.94 -16.15
N ARG A 320 7.13 -11.03 -15.50
CA ARG A 320 8.22 -10.97 -14.51
C ARG A 320 9.54 -10.48 -15.12
N SER A 321 9.83 -10.77 -16.39
CA SER A 321 11.04 -10.28 -17.06
C SER A 321 11.07 -8.75 -17.20
N LYS A 322 9.94 -8.06 -17.01
CA LYS A 322 9.84 -6.60 -17.00
C LYS A 322 9.96 -5.99 -15.60
N ARG A 323 10.44 -6.76 -14.62
CA ARG A 323 10.57 -6.31 -13.24
C ARG A 323 11.46 -5.09 -13.13
N ASP A 324 10.96 -4.09 -12.41
CA ASP A 324 11.76 -2.95 -12.01
C ASP A 324 12.69 -3.36 -10.86
N ASP A 325 13.94 -3.67 -11.20
CA ASP A 325 15.02 -3.93 -10.25
C ASP A 325 15.93 -2.71 -10.03
N SER A 326 15.45 -1.51 -10.40
CA SER A 326 16.13 -0.25 -10.05
C SER A 326 16.32 -0.16 -8.54
N PRO A 327 17.47 0.35 -8.06
CA PRO A 327 17.68 0.59 -6.65
C PRO A 327 16.57 1.45 -6.04
N VAL A 328 15.96 0.96 -4.96
CA VAL A 328 14.96 1.69 -4.18
C VAL A 328 15.55 1.96 -2.80
N TYR A 329 15.57 3.23 -2.42
CA TYR A 329 15.97 3.68 -1.10
C TYR A 329 14.73 4.22 -0.38
N LEU A 330 14.35 3.57 0.73
CA LEU A 330 13.28 4.03 1.64
C LEU A 330 13.93 4.45 2.96
N PRO A 331 14.37 5.70 3.09
CA PRO A 331 14.86 6.24 4.35
C PRO A 331 13.69 6.39 5.32
N GLU A 332 13.67 5.52 6.33
CA GLU A 332 12.78 5.60 7.50
C GLU A 332 13.30 6.62 8.52
#